data_AF-A0A956I2Q4-F1
#
_entry.id   AF-A0A956I2Q4-F1
#
_cell.length_a   1.000
_cell.length_b   1.000
_cell.length_c   1.000
_cell.angle_alpha   90.00
_cell.angle_beta   90.00
_cell.angle_gamma   90.00
#
_symmetry.space_group_name_H-M   'P 1'
#
loop_
_entity.id
_entity.type
_entity.pdbx_description
1 polymer ?
#
loop_
_entity_poly.entity_id
_entity_poly.type
_entity_poly.pdbx_seq_one_letter_code
_entity_poly.pdbx_strand_id
1 'polypeptide(L)'
;MKRSRTWSRSFLAISVVGLVVVGLLLAALAAALSPGERVRPVVPEPIALPGPRLGDPTPPSPEEWLDPWLSAEGTRMDDVLEAIPWLATLPEVGGPDALLASLERALPERPGRDVAIRMARAIGGDEDAVAALFAGAHAEAPERGACFALGVLRSASVDGARAFEREAELHDDDRARRLALEAALNAGADDELERLLADPAYAAVADAEIPYRLARRRLDWVGMLIWTMPSQHVDTPLHFLLLGILSGILWLVVLAYLGDVRRVASARLGLCVAALVLGAASTVPTLVLSVWMEEVLGVREPSGLYTGIAYYVGSVGLREELCKLLAFLPLAPFVIRRGDPREALVVAGCVGLGFAAEENIGYFTRSGGADVAGRFLTANFGHVVSTGLIGAWLCRAVKEPKHLQDFALVFIGLVIGHGVYDALIIVPELEEWSALAGIVYVAVALLYFAQLAKCPPAAPRRVPVTAVFVYGLTAMLVTSLVAAAWDVGFLPALRTIVPGVLSAALFIFVFIRELREPLSP
;
A
#
# COMPACT_ATOMS: atom_id res chain seq x y z
N MET A 1 -23.96 0.78 -48.31
CA MET A 1 -23.38 0.12 -47.10
C MET A 1 -22.04 0.76 -46.78
N LYS A 2 -21.96 1.60 -45.73
CA LYS A 2 -20.67 2.09 -45.22
C LYS A 2 -19.95 0.91 -44.58
N ARG A 3 -18.81 0.46 -45.13
CA ARG A 3 -17.90 -0.47 -44.44
C ARG A 3 -17.54 0.16 -43.09
N SER A 4 -18.12 -0.34 -42.01
CA SER A 4 -17.65 0.03 -40.68
C SER A 4 -16.19 -0.40 -40.60
N ARG A 5 -15.28 0.54 -40.37
CA ARG A 5 -13.87 0.24 -40.05
C ARG A 5 -13.88 -0.65 -38.80
N THR A 6 -13.82 -1.96 -39.00
CA THR A 6 -13.52 -2.90 -37.93
C THR A 6 -12.04 -2.75 -37.59
N TRP A 7 -11.72 -2.85 -36.32
CA TRP A 7 -10.34 -2.80 -35.85
C TRP A 7 -9.57 -4.02 -36.38
N SER A 8 -8.61 -3.80 -37.28
CA SER A 8 -7.72 -4.88 -37.73
C SER A 8 -6.68 -5.20 -36.67
N ARG A 9 -6.20 -6.45 -36.65
CA ARG A 9 -5.11 -6.88 -35.75
C ARG A 9 -3.88 -6.01 -35.91
N SER A 10 -3.54 -5.65 -37.15
CA SER A 10 -2.41 -4.77 -37.47
C SER A 10 -2.56 -3.38 -36.85
N PHE A 11 -3.77 -2.80 -36.88
CA PHE A 11 -3.98 -1.47 -36.28
C PHE A 11 -3.80 -1.49 -34.76
N LEU A 12 -4.38 -2.51 -34.08
CA LEU A 12 -4.19 -2.69 -32.65
C LEU A 12 -2.70 -2.86 -32.32
N ALA A 13 -1.99 -3.75 -33.01
CA ALA A 13 -0.57 -3.97 -32.79
C ALA A 13 0.28 -2.70 -32.99
N ILE A 14 0.09 -1.98 -34.10
CA ILE A 14 0.85 -0.75 -34.40
C ILE A 14 0.61 0.32 -33.32
N SER A 15 -0.65 0.51 -32.92
CA SER A 15 -0.99 1.52 -31.91
C SER A 15 -0.48 1.18 -30.51
N VAL A 16 -0.49 -0.09 -30.12
CA VAL A 16 0.08 -0.57 -28.85
C VAL A 16 1.60 -0.39 -28.85
N VAL A 17 2.28 -0.75 -29.94
CA VAL A 17 3.73 -0.50 -30.10
C VAL A 17 4.03 1.00 -30.00
N GLY A 18 3.23 1.84 -30.66
CA GLY A 18 3.36 3.30 -30.54
C GLY A 18 3.22 3.80 -29.10
N LEU A 19 2.24 3.29 -28.35
CA LEU A 19 2.04 3.64 -26.94
C LEU A 19 3.22 3.21 -26.06
N VAL A 20 3.76 2.01 -26.29
CA VAL A 20 4.95 1.51 -25.59
C VAL A 20 6.18 2.37 -25.89
N VAL A 21 6.42 2.72 -27.16
CA VAL A 21 7.54 3.59 -27.55
C VAL A 21 7.43 4.96 -26.89
N VAL A 22 6.24 5.59 -26.94
CA VAL A 22 6.00 6.86 -26.24
C VAL A 22 6.22 6.70 -24.74
N GLY A 23 5.75 5.62 -24.14
CA GLY A 23 5.97 5.31 -22.73
C GLY A 23 7.44 5.19 -22.35
N LEU A 24 8.25 4.48 -23.16
CA LEU A 24 9.69 4.36 -22.97
C LEU A 24 10.39 5.73 -23.04
N LEU A 25 9.99 6.58 -24.00
CA LEU A 25 10.53 7.93 -24.12
C LEU A 25 10.15 8.80 -22.92
N LEU A 26 8.91 8.72 -22.45
CA LEU A 26 8.44 9.44 -21.25
C LEU A 26 9.15 8.94 -19.99
N ALA A 27 9.41 7.64 -19.87
CA ALA A 27 10.14 7.09 -18.74
C ALA A 27 11.61 7.52 -18.74
N ALA A 28 12.25 7.55 -19.91
CA ALA A 28 13.60 8.10 -20.05
C ALA A 28 13.65 9.60 -19.71
N LEU A 29 12.65 10.36 -20.16
CA LEU A 29 12.51 11.78 -19.81
C LEU A 29 12.26 11.97 -18.31
N ALA A 30 11.37 11.18 -17.70
CA ALA A 30 11.09 11.22 -16.27
C ALA A 30 12.35 10.91 -15.45
N ALA A 31 13.14 9.92 -15.85
CA ALA A 31 14.42 9.62 -15.22
C ALA A 31 15.45 10.76 -15.39
N ALA A 32 15.45 11.46 -16.52
CA ALA A 32 16.36 12.57 -16.79
C ALA A 32 15.95 13.88 -16.07
N LEU A 33 14.65 14.08 -15.87
CA LEU A 33 14.08 15.22 -15.14
C LEU A 33 13.94 14.95 -13.64
N SER A 34 14.01 13.68 -13.23
CA SER A 34 14.02 13.31 -11.83
C SER A 34 15.14 14.10 -11.17
N PRO A 35 14.85 14.82 -10.07
CA PRO A 35 15.87 15.51 -9.30
C PRO A 35 16.83 14.44 -8.77
N GLY A 36 17.88 14.17 -9.54
CA GLY A 36 18.81 13.07 -9.31
C GLY A 36 19.36 13.07 -7.89
N GLU A 37 19.64 11.86 -7.38
CA GLU A 37 20.18 11.54 -6.04
C GLU A 37 19.19 11.30 -4.87
N ARG A 38 18.00 10.76 -5.11
CA ARG A 38 17.22 10.12 -4.01
C ARG A 38 16.67 8.76 -4.40
N VAL A 39 17.56 7.80 -4.66
CA VAL A 39 17.21 6.40 -4.34
C VAL A 39 17.07 6.35 -2.81
N ARG A 40 15.86 6.59 -2.30
CA ARG A 40 15.45 6.11 -0.99
C ARG A 40 15.01 4.66 -1.18
N PRO A 41 15.78 3.64 -0.75
CA PRO A 41 15.22 2.32 -0.59
C PRO A 41 14.13 2.40 0.50
N VAL A 42 13.01 1.72 0.25
CA VAL A 42 11.88 1.62 1.19
C VAL A 42 12.33 0.81 2.41
N VAL A 43 12.70 1.52 3.48
CA VAL A 43 12.71 1.12 4.90
C VAL A 43 12.38 2.39 5.71
N PRO A 44 11.65 2.35 6.85
CA PRO A 44 11.45 3.54 7.66
C PRO A 44 12.78 4.01 8.30
N GLU A 45 13.02 5.32 8.28
CA GLU A 45 14.07 6.11 8.98
C GLU A 45 15.54 5.99 8.53
N PRO A 46 16.45 6.91 8.96
CA PRO A 46 16.38 8.36 9.09
C PRO A 46 17.14 9.00 7.91
N ILE A 47 17.42 10.31 7.97
CA ILE A 47 18.14 11.14 6.97
C ILE A 47 19.12 10.35 6.08
N ALA A 48 18.92 10.42 4.76
CA ALA A 48 19.74 9.74 3.76
C ALA A 48 21.20 10.21 3.85
N LEU A 49 22.02 9.46 4.59
CA LEU A 49 23.47 9.54 4.51
C LEU A 49 23.92 8.95 3.17
N PRO A 50 24.92 9.52 2.50
CA PRO A 50 25.41 9.02 1.21
C PRO A 50 26.01 7.62 1.37
N GLY A 51 25.26 6.56 1.07
CA GLY A 51 25.73 5.18 1.20
C GLY A 51 26.91 4.84 0.27
N PRO A 52 27.66 3.76 0.56
CA PRO A 52 28.75 3.30 -0.29
C PRO A 52 28.27 3.00 -1.72
N ARG A 53 29.06 3.38 -2.72
CA ARG A 53 28.77 3.07 -4.12
C ARG A 53 28.89 1.55 -4.33
N LEU A 54 27.86 0.94 -4.91
CA LEU A 54 27.87 -0.46 -5.33
C LEU A 54 29.06 -0.71 -6.27
N GLY A 55 30.12 -1.35 -5.75
CA GLY A 55 31.33 -1.68 -6.49
C GLY A 55 32.66 -1.50 -5.74
N ASP A 56 32.68 -0.83 -4.58
CA ASP A 56 33.92 -0.69 -3.81
C ASP A 56 34.25 -1.95 -2.99
N PRO A 57 35.49 -2.50 -3.10
CA PRO A 57 35.89 -3.77 -2.47
C PRO A 57 36.12 -3.69 -0.96
N THR A 58 35.96 -2.50 -0.38
CA THR A 58 36.14 -2.21 1.05
C THR A 58 35.11 -1.15 1.46
N PRO A 59 34.29 -1.40 2.49
CA PRO A 59 33.37 -0.37 2.98
C PRO A 59 34.19 0.84 3.45
N PRO A 60 33.74 2.07 3.14
CA PRO A 60 34.40 3.27 3.62
C PRO A 60 34.47 3.24 5.15
N SER A 61 35.55 3.80 5.70
CA SER A 61 35.66 4.00 7.15
C SER A 61 34.49 4.87 7.65
N PRO A 62 34.09 4.75 8.94
CA PRO A 62 33.06 5.62 9.53
C PRO A 62 33.28 7.11 9.23
N GLU A 63 34.56 7.52 9.22
CA GLU A 63 35.02 8.88 8.97
C GLU A 63 34.73 9.35 7.53
N GLU A 64 35.00 8.50 6.54
CA GLU A 64 34.77 8.83 5.12
C GLU A 64 33.29 9.01 4.79
N TRP A 65 32.41 8.42 5.61
CA TRP A 65 30.97 8.42 5.41
C TRP A 65 30.22 9.44 6.28
N LEU A 66 30.54 9.54 7.58
CA LEU A 66 29.84 10.40 8.53
C LEU A 66 30.33 11.84 8.53
N ASP A 67 31.65 12.05 8.44
CA ASP A 67 32.24 13.39 8.58
C ASP A 67 31.73 14.39 7.53
N PRO A 68 31.54 14.02 6.25
CA PRO A 68 30.95 14.93 5.26
C PRO A 68 29.53 15.39 5.61
N TRP A 69 28.74 14.53 6.24
CA TRP A 69 27.38 14.88 6.66
C TRP A 69 27.37 15.71 7.95
N LEU A 70 28.17 15.33 8.94
CA LEU A 70 28.30 16.05 10.22
C LEU A 70 28.84 17.47 10.03
N SER A 71 29.74 17.66 9.06
CA SER A 71 30.37 18.95 8.76
C SER A 71 29.59 19.81 7.75
N ALA A 72 28.54 19.29 7.12
CA ALA A 72 27.77 20.02 6.12
C ALA A 72 27.03 21.22 6.74
N GLU A 73 27.15 22.40 6.12
CA GLU A 73 26.55 23.66 6.61
C GLU A 73 25.01 23.61 6.75
N GLY A 74 24.34 22.67 6.05
CA GLY A 74 22.89 22.50 6.10
C GLY A 74 22.38 21.52 7.16
N THR A 75 23.25 20.76 7.83
CA THR A 75 22.83 19.71 8.78
C THR A 75 22.31 20.35 10.07
N ARG A 76 21.02 20.19 10.40
CA ARG A 76 20.45 20.72 11.66
C ARG A 76 21.00 19.93 12.84
N MET A 77 21.02 20.51 14.04
CA MET A 77 21.45 19.75 15.23
C MET A 77 20.43 18.66 15.60
N ASP A 78 19.13 18.95 15.47
CA ASP A 78 18.05 17.99 15.76
C ASP A 78 18.14 16.75 14.86
N ASP A 79 18.55 16.94 13.60
CA ASP A 79 18.86 15.88 12.64
C ASP A 79 20.01 14.98 13.12
N VAL A 80 21.05 15.58 13.70
CA VAL A 80 22.15 14.83 14.31
C VAL A 80 21.66 14.07 15.52
N LEU A 81 21.02 14.74 16.47
CA LEU A 81 20.56 14.15 17.73
C LEU A 81 19.62 12.95 17.49
N GLU A 82 18.66 13.06 16.58
CA GLU A 82 17.74 11.97 16.23
C GLU A 82 18.46 10.78 15.60
N ALA A 83 19.52 11.01 14.82
CA ALA A 83 20.26 9.96 14.14
C ALA A 83 21.23 9.19 15.06
N ILE A 84 21.69 9.77 16.17
CA ILE A 84 22.72 9.16 17.04
C ILE A 84 22.37 7.73 17.49
N PRO A 85 21.16 7.41 18.01
CA PRO A 85 20.83 6.06 18.44
C PRO A 85 20.93 5.03 17.31
N TRP A 86 20.42 5.38 16.13
CA TRP A 86 20.50 4.51 14.96
C TRP A 86 21.96 4.36 14.49
N LEU A 87 22.70 5.46 14.36
CA LEU A 87 24.11 5.46 13.97
C LEU A 87 24.96 4.57 14.89
N ALA A 88 24.70 4.60 16.20
CA ALA A 88 25.43 3.79 17.17
C ALA A 88 25.20 2.28 17.00
N THR A 89 24.11 1.86 16.34
CA THR A 89 23.80 0.45 16.06
C THR A 89 24.39 -0.06 14.76
N LEU A 90 24.89 0.82 13.90
CA LEU A 90 25.40 0.44 12.59
C LEU A 90 26.76 -0.25 12.69
N PRO A 91 26.92 -1.46 12.13
CA PRO A 91 28.22 -2.15 12.07
C PRO A 91 29.30 -1.30 11.40
N GLU A 92 28.94 -0.52 10.40
CA GLU A 92 29.82 0.36 9.62
C GLU A 92 30.41 1.50 10.44
N VAL A 93 29.73 1.92 11.51
CA VAL A 93 30.18 2.99 12.40
C VAL A 93 31.19 2.47 13.42
N GLY A 94 31.18 1.17 13.72
CA GLY A 94 32.08 0.57 14.71
C GLY A 94 31.64 0.77 16.17
N GLY A 95 30.37 1.13 16.39
CA GLY A 95 29.75 1.26 17.72
C GLY A 95 29.85 2.67 18.36
N PRO A 96 29.39 2.82 19.61
CA PRO A 96 29.24 4.12 20.27
C PRO A 96 30.54 4.93 20.41
N ASP A 97 31.67 4.28 20.69
CA ASP A 97 32.97 4.97 20.88
C ASP A 97 33.49 5.57 19.57
N ALA A 98 33.33 4.86 18.45
CA ALA A 98 33.74 5.33 17.14
C ALA A 98 32.82 6.46 16.63
N LEU A 99 31.51 6.38 16.94
CA LEU A 99 30.58 7.48 16.70
C LEU A 99 30.96 8.73 17.51
N LEU A 100 31.29 8.56 18.79
CA LEU A 100 31.74 9.66 19.65
C LEU A 100 32.99 10.34 19.09
N ALA A 101 33.99 9.56 18.65
CA ALA A 101 35.21 10.09 18.04
C ALA A 101 34.93 10.87 16.74
N SER A 102 33.94 10.46 15.96
CA SER A 102 33.51 11.15 14.74
C SER A 102 32.79 12.46 15.09
N LEU A 103 31.88 12.45 16.08
CA LEU A 103 31.18 13.65 16.56
C LEU A 103 32.14 14.69 17.15
N GLU A 104 33.09 14.28 18.00
CA GLU A 104 34.05 15.20 18.63
C GLU A 104 34.93 15.91 17.58
N ARG A 105 35.22 15.21 16.47
CA ARG A 105 36.11 15.67 15.41
C ARG A 105 35.42 16.48 14.33
N ALA A 106 34.31 15.98 13.79
CA ALA A 106 33.69 16.49 12.56
C ALA A 106 32.53 17.45 12.82
N LEU A 107 31.89 17.39 13.99
CA LEU A 107 30.78 18.28 14.31
C LEU A 107 31.32 19.68 14.65
N PRO A 108 30.92 20.73 13.90
CA PRO A 108 31.44 22.08 14.10
C PRO A 108 31.02 22.67 15.46
N GLU A 109 31.81 23.59 15.99
CA GLU A 109 31.50 24.32 17.23
C GLU A 109 30.23 25.18 17.05
N ARG A 110 29.09 24.64 17.51
CA ARG A 110 27.77 25.28 17.41
C ARG A 110 26.86 24.83 18.56
N PRO A 111 25.78 25.58 18.88
CA PRO A 111 24.84 25.19 19.93
C PRO A 111 24.33 23.76 19.74
N GLY A 112 24.40 22.96 20.81
CA GLY A 112 24.00 21.56 20.84
C GLY A 112 25.09 20.54 20.51
N ARG A 113 26.31 20.96 20.12
CA ARG A 113 27.46 20.05 19.96
C ARG A 113 27.76 19.26 21.24
N ASP A 114 27.84 19.94 22.37
CA ASP A 114 28.10 19.29 23.67
C ASP A 114 26.95 18.38 24.10
N VAL A 115 25.72 18.70 23.71
CA VAL A 115 24.56 17.83 23.91
C VAL A 115 24.69 16.55 23.07
N ALA A 116 25.07 16.65 21.80
CA ALA A 116 25.28 15.50 20.93
C ALA A 116 26.41 14.58 21.44
N ILE A 117 27.52 15.16 21.90
CA ILE A 117 28.64 14.42 22.51
C ILE A 117 28.16 13.69 23.78
N ARG A 118 27.45 14.38 24.69
CA ARG A 118 26.88 13.74 25.89
C ARG A 118 25.89 12.64 25.53
N MET A 119 25.07 12.82 24.49
CA MET A 119 24.11 11.82 24.03
C MET A 119 24.79 10.55 23.50
N ALA A 120 25.85 10.70 22.70
CA ALA A 120 26.63 9.56 22.24
C ALA A 120 27.29 8.79 23.40
N ARG A 121 27.83 9.51 24.39
CA ARG A 121 28.35 8.90 25.64
C ARG A 121 27.27 8.16 26.42
N ALA A 122 26.10 8.76 26.57
CA ALA A 122 24.96 8.15 27.25
C ALA A 122 24.52 6.84 26.57
N ILE A 123 24.52 6.78 25.24
CA ILE A 123 24.24 5.55 24.47
C ILE A 123 25.35 4.51 24.65
N GLY A 124 26.60 4.95 24.78
CA GLY A 124 27.73 4.10 25.14
C GLY A 124 27.71 3.55 26.57
N GLY A 125 26.72 3.93 27.39
CA GLY A 125 26.54 3.44 28.76
C GLY A 125 27.18 4.33 29.85
N ASP A 126 27.57 5.56 29.51
CA ASP A 126 28.07 6.54 30.49
C ASP A 126 26.91 7.10 31.35
N GLU A 127 26.82 6.63 32.60
CA GLU A 127 25.77 7.07 33.55
C GLU A 127 25.88 8.56 33.91
N ASP A 128 27.09 9.12 33.95
CA ASP A 128 27.29 10.55 34.23
C ASP A 128 26.77 11.40 33.06
N ALA A 129 26.96 10.93 31.82
CA ALA A 129 26.41 11.57 30.65
C ALA A 129 24.87 11.52 30.61
N VAL A 130 24.26 10.40 31.03
CA VAL A 130 22.80 10.29 31.20
C VAL A 130 22.30 11.29 32.25
N ALA A 131 22.95 11.35 33.40
CA ALA A 131 22.60 12.28 34.48
C ALA A 131 22.75 13.74 34.04
N ALA A 132 23.82 14.07 33.31
CA ALA A 132 24.07 15.40 32.78
C ALA A 132 23.01 15.84 31.76
N LEU A 133 22.58 14.95 30.85
CA LEU A 133 21.50 15.25 29.90
C LEU A 133 20.16 15.44 30.61
N PHE A 134 19.86 14.59 31.59
CA PHE A 134 18.67 14.74 32.40
C PHE A 134 18.65 16.09 33.13
N ALA A 135 19.75 16.45 33.81
CA ALA A 135 19.88 17.72 34.50
C ALA A 135 19.80 18.92 33.53
N GLY A 136 20.46 18.83 32.37
CA GLY A 136 20.44 19.88 31.35
C GLY A 136 19.06 20.13 30.77
N ALA A 137 18.29 19.08 30.49
CA ALA A 137 16.92 19.18 30.00
C ALA A 137 15.93 19.72 31.06
N HIS A 138 16.23 19.54 32.35
CA HIS A 138 15.39 20.01 33.45
C HIS A 138 15.79 21.40 33.98
N ALA A 139 16.93 21.96 33.54
CA ALA A 139 17.38 23.30 33.93
C ALA A 139 16.35 24.39 33.60
N GLU A 140 16.37 25.52 34.30
CA GLU A 140 15.45 26.64 34.05
C GLU A 140 15.59 27.19 32.62
N ALA A 141 16.83 27.26 32.13
CA ALA A 141 17.18 27.57 30.75
C ALA A 141 18.01 26.41 30.17
N PRO A 142 17.36 25.39 29.58
CA PRO A 142 18.06 24.26 28.96
C PRO A 142 19.00 24.70 27.85
N GLU A 143 20.13 24.01 27.71
CA GLU A 143 20.96 24.13 26.51
C GLU A 143 20.15 23.71 25.28
N ARG A 144 20.35 24.37 24.13
CA ARG A 144 19.62 24.05 22.90
C ARG A 144 19.81 22.57 22.53
N GLY A 145 18.71 21.87 22.29
CA GLY A 145 18.68 20.45 21.97
C GLY A 145 18.81 19.51 23.17
N ALA A 146 18.99 20.00 24.40
CA ALA A 146 19.08 19.15 25.59
C ALA A 146 17.75 18.42 25.87
N CYS A 147 16.61 19.10 25.74
CA CYS A 147 15.31 18.47 25.88
C CYS A 147 15.03 17.52 24.71
N PHE A 148 15.38 17.91 23.48
CA PHE A 148 15.32 17.02 22.31
C PHE A 148 16.13 15.73 22.51
N ALA A 149 17.40 15.83 22.94
CA ALA A 149 18.27 14.68 23.17
C ALA A 149 17.73 13.75 24.26
N LEU A 150 17.22 14.31 25.37
CA LEU A 150 16.56 13.52 26.39
C LEU A 150 15.30 12.82 25.84
N GLY A 151 14.51 13.54 25.03
CA GLY A 151 13.35 13.01 24.32
C GLY A 151 13.71 11.78 23.48
N VAL A 152 14.76 11.88 22.66
CA VAL A 152 15.23 10.77 21.81
C VAL A 152 15.73 9.59 22.67
N LEU A 153 16.52 9.84 23.72
CA LEU A 153 16.99 8.79 24.64
C LEU A 153 15.86 8.08 25.39
N ARG A 154 14.71 8.75 25.54
CA ARG A 154 13.55 8.27 26.30
C ARG A 154 12.30 8.21 25.40
N SER A 155 12.46 7.92 24.11
CA SER A 155 11.41 7.99 23.09
C SER A 155 10.23 7.02 23.29
N ALA A 156 10.29 6.14 24.28
CA ALA A 156 9.20 5.26 24.70
C ALA A 156 8.80 5.49 26.17
N SER A 157 8.94 6.71 26.69
CA SER A 157 8.50 7.08 28.04
C SER A 157 7.76 8.41 28.10
N VAL A 158 7.01 8.60 29.18
CA VAL A 158 6.35 9.88 29.50
C VAL A 158 7.37 11.01 29.65
N ASP A 159 8.53 10.72 30.24
CA ASP A 159 9.59 11.72 30.40
C ASP A 159 10.15 12.16 29.04
N GLY A 160 10.26 11.24 28.08
CA GLY A 160 10.66 11.59 26.71
C GLY A 160 9.62 12.46 26.01
N ALA A 161 8.33 12.11 26.14
CA ALA A 161 7.23 12.92 25.60
C ALA A 161 7.25 14.36 26.17
N ARG A 162 7.41 14.50 27.49
CA ARG A 162 7.52 15.80 28.16
C ARG A 162 8.77 16.58 27.78
N ALA A 163 9.89 15.89 27.55
CA ALA A 163 11.10 16.54 27.08
C ALA A 163 10.90 17.12 25.67
N PHE A 164 10.28 16.37 24.76
CA PHE A 164 9.91 16.89 23.44
C PHE A 164 8.88 18.02 23.50
N GLU A 165 7.88 17.93 24.37
CA GLU A 165 6.94 19.02 24.60
C GLU A 165 7.64 20.29 25.06
N ARG A 166 8.55 20.16 26.03
CA ARG A 166 9.34 21.30 26.51
C ARG A 166 10.21 21.90 25.40
N GLU A 167 10.83 21.08 24.56
CA GLU A 167 11.58 21.56 23.40
C GLU A 167 10.66 22.34 22.43
N ALA A 168 9.47 21.81 22.16
CA ALA A 168 8.47 22.47 21.32
C ALA A 168 8.00 23.82 21.89
N GLU A 169 7.81 23.92 23.21
CA GLU A 169 7.45 25.18 23.87
C GLU A 169 8.57 26.22 23.81
N LEU A 170 9.83 25.79 23.98
CA LEU A 170 10.99 26.68 23.97
C LEU A 170 11.33 27.22 22.58
N HIS A 171 11.06 26.44 21.53
CA HIS A 171 11.55 26.71 20.19
C HIS A 171 10.47 26.79 19.10
N ASP A 172 9.20 26.60 19.44
CA ASP A 172 8.08 26.55 18.50
C ASP A 172 8.34 25.55 17.36
N ASP A 173 8.72 24.31 17.73
CA ASP A 173 9.15 23.28 16.78
C ASP A 173 8.06 22.20 16.57
N ASP A 174 7.47 22.20 15.38
CA ASP A 174 6.50 21.19 14.93
C ASP A 174 7.05 19.75 14.95
N ARG A 175 8.35 19.57 14.70
CA ARG A 175 8.99 18.25 14.78
C ARG A 175 9.00 17.75 16.21
N ALA A 176 9.37 18.61 17.16
CA ALA A 176 9.35 18.26 18.57
C ALA A 176 7.92 17.96 19.05
N ARG A 177 6.91 18.70 18.57
CA ARG A 177 5.50 18.38 18.84
C ARG A 177 5.11 16.98 18.35
N ARG A 178 5.48 16.63 17.12
CA ARG A 178 5.23 15.30 16.54
C ARG A 178 5.92 14.19 17.35
N LEU A 179 7.19 14.37 17.68
CA LEU A 179 7.96 13.40 18.47
C LEU A 179 7.41 13.25 19.89
N ALA A 180 6.85 14.30 20.49
CA ALA A 180 6.15 14.19 21.78
C ALA A 180 4.92 13.28 21.69
N LEU A 181 4.11 13.41 20.63
CA LEU A 181 2.95 12.55 20.38
C LEU A 181 3.37 11.09 20.18
N GLU A 182 4.40 10.86 19.36
CA GLU A 182 4.94 9.52 19.09
C GLU A 182 5.53 8.90 20.37
N ALA A 183 6.23 9.68 21.18
CA ALA A 183 6.78 9.22 22.45
C ALA A 183 5.69 8.87 23.47
N ALA A 184 4.66 9.70 23.61
CA ALA A 184 3.50 9.41 24.47
C ALA A 184 2.78 8.13 24.00
N LEU A 185 2.60 7.97 22.70
CA LEU A 185 1.99 6.79 22.10
C LEU A 185 2.82 5.52 22.33
N ASN A 186 4.15 5.59 22.18
CA ASN A 186 5.05 4.45 22.40
C ASN A 186 5.16 4.09 23.89
N ALA A 187 5.14 5.09 24.78
CA ALA A 187 5.07 4.91 26.23
C ALA A 187 3.75 4.29 26.71
N GLY A 188 2.71 4.35 25.88
CA GLY A 188 1.36 3.95 26.26
C GLY A 188 0.70 4.87 27.28
N ALA A 189 1.09 6.14 27.25
CA ALA A 189 0.55 7.19 28.10
C ALA A 189 -0.66 7.84 27.41
N ASP A 190 -1.76 7.10 27.34
CA ASP A 190 -2.95 7.54 26.58
C ASP A 190 -3.50 8.87 27.09
N ASP A 191 -3.50 9.09 28.41
CA ASP A 191 -3.96 10.34 29.02
C ASP A 191 -3.07 11.53 28.62
N GLU A 192 -1.76 11.29 28.50
CA GLU A 192 -0.80 12.31 28.05
C GLU A 192 -0.98 12.60 26.56
N LEU A 193 -1.17 11.55 25.76
CA LEU A 193 -1.43 11.70 24.32
C LEU A 193 -2.72 12.48 24.06
N GLU A 194 -3.80 12.22 24.82
CA GLU A 194 -5.04 12.99 24.71
C GLU A 194 -4.88 14.44 25.14
N ARG A 195 -4.11 14.69 26.20
CA ARG A 195 -3.79 16.04 26.64
C ARG A 195 -3.06 16.81 25.54
N LEU A 196 -2.06 16.19 24.92
CA LEU A 196 -1.34 16.78 23.78
C LEU A 196 -2.29 17.01 22.60
N LEU A 197 -3.08 16.01 22.19
CA LEU A 197 -4.03 16.14 21.07
C LEU A 197 -5.16 17.15 21.31
N ALA A 198 -5.46 17.51 22.57
CA ALA A 198 -6.41 18.57 22.90
C ALA A 198 -5.86 19.97 22.61
N ASP A 199 -4.53 20.13 22.50
CA ASP A 199 -3.89 21.37 22.09
C ASP A 199 -3.90 21.47 20.54
N PRO A 200 -4.45 22.57 19.96
CA PRO A 200 -4.49 22.78 18.52
C PRO A 200 -3.13 22.71 17.81
N ALA A 201 -2.03 23.10 18.48
CA ALA A 201 -0.69 23.08 17.89
C ALA A 201 -0.19 21.65 17.67
N TYR A 202 -0.51 20.74 18.59
CA TYR A 202 -0.18 19.32 18.48
C TYR A 202 -1.13 18.59 17.53
N ALA A 203 -2.42 18.90 17.60
CA ALA A 203 -3.41 18.34 16.67
C ALA A 203 -3.09 18.69 15.20
N ALA A 204 -2.46 19.85 14.94
CA ALA A 204 -2.08 20.28 13.59
C ALA A 204 -0.93 19.46 12.99
N VAL A 205 -0.05 18.89 13.82
CA VAL A 205 1.10 18.08 13.38
C VAL A 205 0.85 16.58 13.50
N ALA A 206 -0.23 16.18 14.16
CA ALA A 206 -0.66 14.79 14.25
C ALA A 206 -1.16 14.30 12.89
N ASP A 207 -0.46 13.35 12.30
CA ASP A 207 -1.01 12.61 11.16
C ASP A 207 -2.09 11.62 11.62
N ALA A 208 -2.72 10.94 10.66
CA ALA A 208 -3.80 10.01 10.94
C ALA A 208 -3.36 8.72 11.65
N GLU A 209 -2.07 8.40 11.70
CA GLU A 209 -1.59 7.18 12.34
C GLU A 209 -1.69 7.27 13.87
N ILE A 210 -1.41 8.46 14.43
CA ILE A 210 -1.50 8.72 15.88
C ILE A 210 -2.92 8.46 16.43
N PRO A 211 -4.00 9.12 15.94
CA PRO A 211 -5.35 8.90 16.44
C PRO A 211 -5.86 7.49 16.10
N TYR A 212 -5.42 6.87 14.98
CA TYR A 212 -5.75 5.48 14.67
C TYR A 212 -5.16 4.50 15.70
N ARG A 213 -3.88 4.63 16.04
CA ARG A 213 -3.21 3.77 17.03
C ARG A 213 -3.79 3.96 18.44
N LEU A 214 -4.13 5.19 18.82
CA LEU A 214 -4.86 5.46 20.07
C LEU A 214 -6.23 4.77 20.08
N ALA A 215 -7.00 4.89 19.00
CA ALA A 215 -8.30 4.22 18.88
C ALA A 215 -8.17 2.68 18.94
N ARG A 216 -7.16 2.10 18.28
CA ARG A 216 -6.88 0.65 18.35
C ARG A 216 -6.55 0.21 19.77
N ARG A 217 -5.66 0.91 20.47
CA ARG A 217 -5.24 0.59 21.84
C ARG A 217 -6.42 0.60 22.83
N ARG A 218 -7.35 1.53 22.64
CA ARG A 218 -8.55 1.67 23.47
C ARG A 218 -9.74 0.84 23.00
N LEU A 219 -9.60 0.12 21.89
CA LEU A 219 -10.71 -0.56 21.21
C LEU A 219 -11.89 0.38 20.92
N ASP A 220 -11.61 1.65 20.60
CA ASP A 220 -12.61 2.60 20.12
C ASP A 220 -12.94 2.30 18.65
N TRP A 221 -13.99 1.49 18.46
CA TRP A 221 -14.45 1.06 17.15
C TRP A 221 -14.86 2.21 16.24
N VAL A 222 -15.41 3.30 16.80
CA VAL A 222 -15.83 4.46 16.01
C VAL A 222 -14.60 5.24 15.56
N GLY A 223 -13.66 5.49 16.47
CA GLY A 223 -12.37 6.09 16.15
C GLY A 223 -11.62 5.30 15.07
N MET A 224 -11.57 3.97 15.17
CA MET A 224 -10.95 3.14 14.14
C MET A 224 -11.65 3.29 12.79
N LEU A 225 -13.00 3.21 12.72
CA LEU A 225 -13.72 3.40 11.46
C LEU A 225 -13.44 4.76 10.79
N ILE A 226 -13.22 5.81 11.57
CA ILE A 226 -12.90 7.16 11.06
C ILE A 226 -11.46 7.23 10.55
N TRP A 227 -10.52 6.71 11.33
CA TRP A 227 -9.10 6.93 11.09
C TRP A 227 -8.41 5.85 10.25
N THR A 228 -9.05 4.70 10.00
CA THR A 228 -8.46 3.62 9.19
C THR A 228 -8.06 4.09 7.79
N MET A 229 -8.93 4.71 6.99
CA MET A 229 -8.55 5.13 5.63
C MET A 229 -7.45 6.20 5.63
N PRO A 230 -7.55 7.29 6.42
CA PRO A 230 -6.49 8.27 6.47
C PRO A 230 -5.15 7.66 6.92
N SER A 231 -5.16 6.73 7.89
CA SER A 231 -3.93 6.10 8.39
C SER A 231 -3.23 5.23 7.36
N GLN A 232 -3.99 4.50 6.51
CA GLN A 232 -3.40 3.71 5.41
C GLN A 232 -2.63 4.54 4.38
N HIS A 233 -2.82 5.87 4.35
CA HIS A 233 -2.30 6.74 3.31
C HIS A 233 -1.33 7.83 3.77
N VAL A 234 -0.95 7.86 5.07
CA VAL A 234 -0.03 8.87 5.63
C VAL A 234 1.26 8.99 4.82
N ASP A 235 1.89 7.86 4.50
CA ASP A 235 3.16 7.80 3.76
C ASP A 235 3.02 7.34 2.31
N THR A 236 1.80 7.28 1.76
CA THR A 236 1.59 6.80 0.39
C THR A 236 2.04 7.85 -0.63
N PRO A 237 3.04 7.54 -1.49
CA PRO A 237 3.39 8.41 -2.61
C PRO A 237 2.20 8.65 -3.54
N LEU A 238 2.00 9.91 -3.94
CA LEU A 238 0.87 10.31 -4.80
C LEU A 238 0.78 9.47 -6.08
N HIS A 239 1.92 9.10 -6.68
CA HIS A 239 1.91 8.31 -7.91
C HIS A 239 1.38 6.88 -7.68
N PHE A 240 1.57 6.26 -6.51
CA PHE A 240 0.99 4.95 -6.20
C PHE A 240 -0.51 5.02 -5.93
N LEU A 241 -0.96 6.08 -5.27
CA LEU A 241 -2.39 6.39 -5.15
C LEU A 241 -3.03 6.53 -6.55
N LEU A 242 -2.40 7.30 -7.44
CA LEU A 242 -2.87 7.49 -8.81
C LEU A 242 -2.85 6.18 -9.62
N LEU A 243 -1.85 5.32 -9.43
CA LEU A 243 -1.80 4.00 -10.06
C LEU A 243 -2.94 3.10 -9.56
N GLY A 244 -3.24 3.08 -8.26
CA GLY A 244 -4.40 2.34 -7.71
C GLY A 244 -5.72 2.80 -8.33
N ILE A 245 -5.94 4.11 -8.41
CA ILE A 245 -7.12 4.71 -9.05
C ILE A 245 -7.18 4.37 -10.55
N LEU A 246 -6.07 4.52 -11.27
CA LEU A 246 -5.98 4.20 -12.69
C LEU A 246 -6.31 2.73 -12.94
N SER A 247 -5.76 1.83 -12.14
CA SER A 247 -6.00 0.39 -12.18
C SER A 247 -7.49 0.07 -12.06
N GLY A 248 -8.18 0.68 -11.08
CA GLY A 248 -9.63 0.56 -10.90
C GLY A 248 -10.43 1.13 -12.07
N ILE A 249 -10.06 2.29 -12.60
CA ILE A 249 -10.76 2.91 -13.75
C ILE A 249 -10.63 2.05 -15.00
N LEU A 250 -9.43 1.57 -15.33
CA LEU A 250 -9.18 0.76 -16.53
C LEU A 250 -10.00 -0.53 -16.50
N TRP A 251 -10.03 -1.21 -15.35
CA TRP A 251 -10.89 -2.38 -15.17
C TRP A 251 -12.37 -2.06 -15.15
N LEU A 252 -12.79 -0.92 -14.59
CA LEU A 252 -14.19 -0.48 -14.66
C LEU A 252 -14.62 -0.31 -16.12
N VAL A 253 -13.75 0.22 -16.99
CA VAL A 253 -14.03 0.31 -18.43
C VAL A 253 -14.17 -1.08 -19.06
N VAL A 254 -13.27 -2.02 -18.75
CA VAL A 254 -13.37 -3.42 -19.22
C VAL A 254 -14.69 -4.06 -18.74
N LEU A 255 -15.05 -3.90 -17.47
CA LEU A 255 -16.27 -4.42 -16.87
C LEU A 255 -17.53 -3.77 -17.43
N ALA A 256 -17.53 -2.46 -17.67
CA ALA A 256 -18.62 -1.76 -18.34
C ALA A 256 -18.83 -2.32 -19.75
N TYR A 257 -17.74 -2.64 -20.45
CA TYR A 257 -17.80 -3.35 -21.72
C TYR A 257 -18.39 -4.75 -21.55
N LEU A 258 -17.88 -5.58 -20.65
CA LEU A 258 -18.43 -6.92 -20.38
C LEU A 258 -19.92 -6.89 -19.96
N GLY A 259 -20.34 -5.84 -19.25
CA GLY A 259 -21.70 -5.58 -18.79
C GLY A 259 -22.66 -4.99 -19.82
N ASP A 260 -22.30 -4.92 -21.10
CA ASP A 260 -23.08 -4.26 -22.16
C ASP A 260 -23.52 -2.81 -21.82
N VAL A 261 -22.66 -2.05 -21.12
CA VAL A 261 -22.87 -0.60 -20.94
C VAL A 261 -22.61 0.11 -22.27
N ARG A 262 -23.56 0.95 -22.71
CA ARG A 262 -23.48 1.66 -24.01
C ARG A 262 -23.53 3.18 -23.92
N ARG A 263 -24.00 3.71 -22.80
CA ARG A 263 -24.11 5.15 -22.56
C ARG A 263 -23.46 5.46 -21.23
N VAL A 264 -22.66 6.52 -21.20
CA VAL A 264 -22.00 6.99 -20.00
C VAL A 264 -23.05 7.33 -18.92
N ALA A 265 -24.10 8.07 -19.28
CA ALA A 265 -25.20 8.39 -18.37
C ALA A 265 -26.23 7.25 -18.19
N SER A 266 -25.80 5.98 -18.22
CA SER A 266 -26.71 4.85 -17.99
C SER A 266 -26.78 4.47 -16.51
N ALA A 267 -27.98 4.06 -16.05
CA ALA A 267 -28.16 3.55 -14.69
C ALA A 267 -27.20 2.38 -14.37
N ARG A 268 -26.89 1.54 -15.38
CA ARG A 268 -25.94 0.44 -15.23
C ARG A 268 -24.52 0.93 -14.92
N LEU A 269 -24.04 1.96 -15.61
CA LEU A 269 -22.74 2.55 -15.27
C LEU A 269 -22.77 3.17 -13.87
N GLY A 270 -23.85 3.88 -13.54
CA GLY A 270 -24.06 4.44 -12.20
C GLY A 270 -23.97 3.37 -11.10
N LEU A 271 -24.57 2.20 -11.31
CA LEU A 271 -24.47 1.06 -10.40
C LEU A 271 -23.05 0.49 -10.33
N CYS A 272 -22.31 0.41 -11.44
CA CYS A 272 -20.93 -0.05 -11.45
C CYS A 272 -20.00 0.92 -10.71
N VAL A 273 -20.19 2.24 -10.88
CA VAL A 273 -19.42 3.27 -10.16
C VAL A 273 -19.75 3.25 -8.67
N ALA A 274 -21.03 3.17 -8.31
CA ALA A 274 -21.45 3.05 -6.91
C ALA A 274 -20.87 1.77 -6.28
N ALA A 275 -20.87 0.65 -7.00
CA ALA A 275 -20.24 -0.59 -6.57
C ALA A 275 -18.75 -0.44 -6.34
N LEU A 276 -18.02 0.21 -7.25
CA LEU A 276 -16.59 0.51 -7.09
C LEU A 276 -16.32 1.30 -5.81
N VAL A 277 -17.10 2.36 -5.56
CA VAL A 277 -16.93 3.19 -4.36
C VAL A 277 -17.26 2.41 -3.09
N LEU A 278 -18.36 1.65 -3.08
CA LEU A 278 -18.73 0.80 -1.93
C LEU A 278 -17.71 -0.32 -1.69
N GLY A 279 -17.10 -0.84 -2.75
CA GLY A 279 -16.01 -1.81 -2.69
C GLY A 279 -14.78 -1.23 -2.01
N ALA A 280 -14.32 -0.06 -2.44
CA ALA A 280 -13.21 0.63 -1.78
C ALA A 280 -13.54 0.95 -0.32
N ALA A 281 -14.75 1.43 -0.02
CA ALA A 281 -15.18 1.67 1.35
C ALA A 281 -15.27 0.39 2.21
N SER A 282 -15.41 -0.79 1.59
CA SER A 282 -15.50 -2.06 2.31
C SER A 282 -14.16 -2.56 2.87
N THR A 283 -13.04 -1.94 2.51
CA THR A 283 -11.73 -2.23 3.14
C THR A 283 -11.68 -1.72 4.58
N VAL A 284 -12.39 -0.64 4.90
CA VAL A 284 -12.49 -0.10 6.26
C VAL A 284 -13.06 -1.10 7.27
N PRO A 285 -14.30 -1.61 7.12
CA PRO A 285 -14.81 -2.62 8.05
C PRO A 285 -14.00 -3.92 8.01
N THR A 286 -13.32 -4.21 6.89
CA THR A 286 -12.43 -5.39 6.79
C THR A 286 -11.23 -5.26 7.71
N LEU A 287 -10.55 -4.11 7.71
CA LEU A 287 -9.41 -3.83 8.56
C LEU A 287 -9.82 -3.74 10.04
N VAL A 288 -10.93 -3.07 10.34
CA VAL A 288 -11.47 -3.01 11.71
C VAL A 288 -11.85 -4.40 12.22
N LEU A 289 -12.41 -5.26 11.36
CA LEU A 289 -12.70 -6.65 11.71
C LEU A 289 -11.42 -7.47 11.91
N SER A 290 -10.33 -7.19 11.18
CA SER A 290 -9.00 -7.79 11.46
C SER A 290 -8.54 -7.46 12.88
N VAL A 291 -8.60 -6.18 13.26
CA VAL A 291 -8.23 -5.75 14.62
C VAL A 291 -9.10 -6.42 15.67
N TRP A 292 -10.42 -6.52 15.45
CA TRP A 292 -11.30 -7.24 16.36
C TRP A 292 -10.92 -8.72 16.49
N MET A 293 -10.63 -9.41 15.38
CA MET A 293 -10.20 -10.80 15.39
C MET A 293 -8.86 -10.98 16.13
N GLU A 294 -7.90 -10.08 15.94
CA GLU A 294 -6.58 -10.12 16.57
C GLU A 294 -6.64 -9.83 18.08
N GLU A 295 -7.31 -8.75 18.47
CA GLU A 295 -7.28 -8.25 19.85
C GLU A 295 -8.33 -8.90 20.76
N VAL A 296 -9.49 -9.31 20.20
CA VAL A 296 -10.60 -9.90 20.99
C VAL A 296 -10.60 -11.42 20.90
N LEU A 297 -10.40 -11.99 19.71
CA LEU A 297 -10.41 -13.45 19.52
C LEU A 297 -9.02 -14.09 19.62
N GLY A 298 -7.94 -13.28 19.62
CA GLY A 298 -6.57 -13.79 19.61
C GLY A 298 -6.16 -14.48 18.31
N VAL A 299 -6.89 -14.23 17.21
CA VAL A 299 -6.60 -14.80 15.88
C VAL A 299 -5.46 -13.99 15.27
N ARG A 300 -4.23 -14.46 15.45
CA ARG A 300 -3.02 -13.84 14.91
C ARG A 300 -2.42 -14.68 13.80
N GLU A 301 -1.71 -14.03 12.88
CA GLU A 301 -1.00 -14.69 11.79
C GLU A 301 0.01 -15.69 12.37
N PRO A 302 -0.15 -16.99 12.11
CA PRO A 302 0.68 -18.03 12.73
C PRO A 302 1.82 -18.45 11.80
N SER A 303 2.93 -18.90 12.39
CA SER A 303 4.15 -19.29 11.66
C SER A 303 4.18 -20.76 11.19
N GLY A 304 3.03 -21.43 11.09
CA GLY A 304 2.98 -22.86 10.78
C GLY A 304 2.03 -23.16 9.63
N LEU A 305 2.36 -24.11 8.77
CA LEU A 305 1.58 -24.48 7.58
C LEU A 305 0.06 -24.57 7.81
N TYR A 306 -0.39 -25.47 8.69
CA TYR A 306 -1.84 -25.73 8.89
C TYR A 306 -2.56 -24.54 9.49
N THR A 307 -1.94 -23.88 10.46
CA THR A 307 -2.49 -22.71 11.12
C THR A 307 -2.49 -21.50 10.18
N GLY A 308 -1.50 -21.39 9.29
CA GLY A 308 -1.39 -20.34 8.27
C GLY A 308 -2.51 -20.46 7.24
N ILE A 309 -2.71 -21.67 6.68
CA ILE A 309 -3.84 -21.92 5.77
C ILE A 309 -5.18 -21.62 6.46
N ALA A 310 -5.36 -22.08 7.71
CA ALA A 310 -6.58 -21.81 8.46
C ALA A 310 -6.79 -20.32 8.73
N TYR A 311 -5.72 -19.56 8.99
CA TYR A 311 -5.74 -18.12 9.15
C TYR A 311 -6.17 -17.41 7.85
N TYR A 312 -5.52 -17.69 6.72
CA TYR A 312 -5.88 -17.05 5.45
C TYR A 312 -7.28 -17.41 4.97
N VAL A 313 -7.76 -18.64 5.20
CA VAL A 313 -9.13 -19.02 4.82
C VAL A 313 -10.18 -18.48 5.79
N GLY A 314 -9.99 -18.72 7.09
CA GLY A 314 -10.99 -18.43 8.13
C GLY A 314 -11.00 -16.98 8.61
N SER A 315 -9.88 -16.27 8.49
CA SER A 315 -9.76 -14.86 8.82
C SER A 315 -9.81 -14.02 7.55
N VAL A 316 -8.77 -14.06 6.71
CA VAL A 316 -8.60 -13.14 5.56
C VAL A 316 -9.67 -13.33 4.50
N GLY A 317 -9.75 -14.51 3.88
CA GLY A 317 -10.72 -14.80 2.82
C GLY A 317 -12.16 -14.62 3.30
N LEU A 318 -12.49 -15.04 4.53
CA LEU A 318 -13.84 -14.91 5.07
C LEU A 318 -14.23 -13.45 5.31
N ARG A 319 -13.40 -12.70 6.05
CA ARG A 319 -13.74 -11.31 6.44
C ARG A 319 -13.86 -10.41 5.22
N GLU A 320 -12.99 -10.63 4.24
CA GLU A 320 -12.97 -9.84 3.01
C GLU A 320 -14.18 -10.11 2.12
N GLU A 321 -14.44 -11.37 1.78
CA GLU A 321 -15.57 -11.70 0.92
C GLU A 321 -16.91 -11.37 1.59
N LEU A 322 -16.98 -11.47 2.93
CA LEU A 322 -18.13 -11.03 3.70
C LEU A 322 -18.33 -9.50 3.61
N CYS A 323 -17.29 -8.70 3.85
CA CYS A 323 -17.40 -7.24 3.80
C CYS A 323 -17.75 -6.73 2.39
N LYS A 324 -17.16 -7.32 1.35
CA LYS A 324 -17.52 -7.04 -0.05
C LYS A 324 -18.98 -7.41 -0.33
N LEU A 325 -19.45 -8.56 0.15
CA LEU A 325 -20.85 -8.95 0.00
C LEU A 325 -21.79 -7.97 0.71
N LEU A 326 -21.47 -7.55 1.93
CA LEU A 326 -22.23 -6.55 2.69
C LEU A 326 -22.29 -5.21 1.93
N ALA A 327 -21.17 -4.79 1.33
CA ALA A 327 -21.11 -3.59 0.50
C ALA A 327 -21.93 -3.71 -0.81
N PHE A 328 -22.15 -4.92 -1.31
CA PHE A 328 -23.03 -5.16 -2.46
C PHE A 328 -24.54 -5.13 -2.09
N LEU A 329 -24.92 -5.45 -0.85
CA LEU A 329 -26.33 -5.56 -0.44
C LEU A 329 -27.19 -4.33 -0.75
N PRO A 330 -26.74 -3.07 -0.56
CA PRO A 330 -27.51 -1.89 -0.93
C PRO A 330 -27.83 -1.80 -2.43
N LEU A 331 -26.99 -2.40 -3.29
CA LEU A 331 -27.16 -2.39 -4.75
C LEU A 331 -28.02 -3.55 -5.25
N ALA A 332 -28.04 -4.68 -4.52
CA ALA A 332 -28.73 -5.90 -4.93
C ALA A 332 -30.21 -5.68 -5.30
N PRO A 333 -31.04 -4.90 -4.56
CA PRO A 333 -32.43 -4.67 -4.94
C PRO A 333 -32.60 -4.00 -6.31
N PHE A 334 -31.67 -3.13 -6.72
CA PHE A 334 -31.73 -2.47 -8.03
C PHE A 334 -31.38 -3.44 -9.14
N VAL A 335 -30.35 -4.26 -8.93
CA VAL A 335 -29.90 -5.24 -9.92
C VAL A 335 -30.89 -6.38 -10.08
N ILE A 336 -31.45 -6.89 -8.97
CA ILE A 336 -32.49 -7.93 -8.96
C ILE A 336 -33.71 -7.48 -9.76
N ARG A 337 -34.23 -6.27 -9.52
CA ARG A 337 -35.39 -5.73 -10.24
C ARG A 337 -35.17 -5.63 -11.74
N ARG A 338 -33.93 -5.36 -12.17
CA ARG A 338 -33.58 -5.21 -13.59
C ARG A 338 -33.49 -6.54 -14.35
N GLY A 339 -33.38 -7.67 -13.65
CA GLY A 339 -33.55 -8.98 -14.28
C GLY A 339 -32.36 -9.51 -15.07
N ASP A 340 -31.33 -8.69 -15.32
CA ASP A 340 -30.20 -9.07 -16.17
C ASP A 340 -29.10 -9.81 -15.38
N PRO A 341 -28.87 -11.12 -15.62
CA PRO A 341 -27.86 -11.88 -14.90
C PRO A 341 -26.43 -11.39 -15.17
N ARG A 342 -26.16 -10.80 -16.34
CA ARG A 342 -24.87 -10.17 -16.65
C ARG A 342 -24.65 -8.95 -15.78
N GLU A 343 -25.70 -8.17 -15.55
CA GLU A 343 -25.63 -6.97 -14.72
C GLU A 343 -25.34 -7.33 -13.26
N ALA A 344 -25.96 -8.39 -12.72
CA ALA A 344 -25.64 -8.92 -11.39
C ALA A 344 -24.16 -9.28 -11.24
N LEU A 345 -23.63 -10.04 -12.21
CA LEU A 345 -22.23 -10.47 -12.22
C LEU A 345 -21.25 -9.28 -12.27
N VAL A 346 -21.53 -8.30 -13.11
CA VAL A 346 -20.64 -7.16 -13.35
C VAL A 346 -20.71 -6.12 -12.23
N VAL A 347 -21.92 -5.78 -11.75
CA VAL A 347 -22.07 -4.80 -10.66
C VAL A 347 -21.49 -5.35 -9.36
N ALA A 348 -21.75 -6.62 -9.02
CA ALA A 348 -21.11 -7.24 -7.86
C ALA A 348 -19.59 -7.33 -8.05
N GLY A 349 -19.12 -7.66 -9.26
CA GLY A 349 -17.68 -7.67 -9.56
C GLY A 349 -17.04 -6.29 -9.42
N CYS A 350 -17.76 -5.19 -9.68
CA CYS A 350 -17.26 -3.84 -9.43
C CYS A 350 -17.06 -3.54 -7.94
N VAL A 351 -17.79 -4.20 -7.03
CA VAL A 351 -17.50 -4.11 -5.58
C VAL A 351 -16.16 -4.77 -5.27
N GLY A 352 -15.92 -5.97 -5.80
CA GLY A 352 -14.60 -6.61 -5.69
C GLY A 352 -13.48 -5.77 -6.30
N LEU A 353 -13.73 -5.12 -7.44
CA LEU A 353 -12.76 -4.21 -8.07
C LEU A 353 -12.43 -3.00 -7.18
N GLY A 354 -13.43 -2.43 -6.52
CA GLY A 354 -13.24 -1.30 -5.61
C GLY A 354 -12.33 -1.66 -4.44
N PHE A 355 -12.59 -2.83 -3.84
CA PHE A 355 -11.76 -3.39 -2.79
C PHE A 355 -10.31 -3.59 -3.27
N ALA A 356 -10.15 -4.23 -4.43
CA ALA A 356 -8.83 -4.47 -5.02
C ALA A 356 -8.06 -3.18 -5.32
N ALA A 357 -8.75 -2.15 -5.82
CA ALA A 357 -8.13 -0.88 -6.18
C ALA A 357 -7.56 -0.15 -4.97
N GLU A 358 -8.25 -0.22 -3.82
CA GLU A 358 -7.76 0.33 -2.56
C GLU A 358 -6.57 -0.50 -2.04
N GLU A 359 -6.73 -1.81 -1.93
CA GLU A 359 -5.69 -2.69 -1.38
C GLU A 359 -4.38 -2.61 -2.18
N ASN A 360 -4.48 -2.51 -3.51
CA ASN A 360 -3.34 -2.36 -4.40
C ASN A 360 -2.47 -1.15 -4.08
N ILE A 361 -3.02 -0.06 -3.52
CA ILE A 361 -2.23 1.14 -3.18
C ILE A 361 -1.15 0.78 -2.17
N GLY A 362 -1.51 0.00 -1.14
CA GLY A 362 -0.56 -0.49 -0.14
C GLY A 362 0.51 -1.42 -0.75
N TYR A 363 0.10 -2.32 -1.65
CA TYR A 363 1.05 -3.20 -2.35
C TYR A 363 2.00 -2.47 -3.29
N PHE A 364 1.52 -1.46 -4.02
CA PHE A 364 2.37 -0.66 -4.90
C PHE A 364 3.40 0.12 -4.09
N THR A 365 2.97 0.67 -2.94
CA THR A 365 3.84 1.39 -2.01
C THR A 365 4.92 0.48 -1.44
N ARG A 366 4.57 -0.71 -0.94
CA ARG A 366 5.54 -1.66 -0.37
C ARG A 366 6.51 -2.24 -1.40
N SER A 367 6.03 -2.54 -2.61
CA SER A 367 6.84 -3.17 -3.67
C SER A 367 7.62 -2.18 -4.54
N GLY A 368 7.50 -0.87 -4.29
CA GLY A 368 8.07 0.15 -5.18
C GLY A 368 7.53 0.05 -6.62
N GLY A 369 6.29 -0.40 -6.78
CA GLY A 369 5.63 -0.59 -8.08
C GLY A 369 5.94 -1.91 -8.81
N ALA A 370 6.75 -2.81 -8.25
CA ALA A 370 7.08 -4.09 -8.89
C ALA A 370 5.85 -4.98 -9.14
N ASP A 371 4.88 -4.93 -8.22
CA ASP A 371 3.70 -5.79 -8.26
C ASP A 371 2.60 -5.28 -9.19
N VAL A 372 2.75 -4.10 -9.80
CA VAL A 372 1.71 -3.42 -10.57
C VAL A 372 1.15 -4.32 -11.69
N ALA A 373 2.04 -4.92 -12.49
CA ALA A 373 1.64 -5.75 -13.61
C ALA A 373 0.89 -7.02 -13.15
N GLY A 374 1.44 -7.69 -12.13
CA GLY A 374 0.86 -8.88 -11.53
C GLY A 374 -0.52 -8.59 -10.96
N ARG A 375 -0.63 -7.63 -10.05
CA ARG A 375 -1.89 -7.28 -9.37
C ARG A 375 -2.96 -6.73 -10.31
N PHE A 376 -2.57 -5.99 -11.35
CA PHE A 376 -3.52 -5.57 -12.39
C PHE A 376 -4.17 -6.78 -13.09
N LEU A 377 -3.42 -7.86 -13.33
CA LEU A 377 -3.89 -9.04 -14.07
C LEU A 377 -4.46 -10.14 -13.18
N THR A 378 -4.02 -10.24 -11.93
CA THR A 378 -4.45 -11.27 -10.98
C THR A 378 -5.37 -10.68 -9.93
N ALA A 379 -4.84 -9.97 -8.91
CA ALA A 379 -5.59 -9.50 -7.74
C ALA A 379 -6.88 -8.76 -8.11
N ASN A 380 -6.80 -7.77 -9.01
CA ASN A 380 -7.98 -7.04 -9.49
C ASN A 380 -9.06 -7.97 -10.02
N PHE A 381 -8.70 -8.84 -10.96
CA PHE A 381 -9.68 -9.72 -11.57
C PHE A 381 -10.11 -10.83 -10.61
N GLY A 382 -9.23 -11.28 -9.72
CA GLY A 382 -9.53 -12.25 -8.67
C GLY A 382 -10.68 -11.76 -7.78
N HIS A 383 -10.58 -10.54 -7.27
CA HIS A 383 -11.66 -9.93 -6.48
C HIS A 383 -12.92 -9.65 -7.30
N VAL A 384 -12.77 -9.18 -8.55
CA VAL A 384 -13.92 -9.03 -9.48
C VAL A 384 -14.67 -10.34 -9.62
N VAL A 385 -13.94 -11.44 -9.77
CA VAL A 385 -14.52 -12.75 -10.00
C VAL A 385 -15.18 -13.28 -8.74
N SER A 386 -14.48 -13.21 -7.59
CA SER A 386 -15.00 -13.73 -6.32
C SER A 386 -16.31 -13.02 -5.97
N THR A 387 -16.27 -11.69 -5.83
CA THR A 387 -17.44 -10.91 -5.46
C THR A 387 -18.51 -10.93 -6.55
N GLY A 388 -18.12 -10.93 -7.82
CA GLY A 388 -19.04 -11.05 -8.95
C GLY A 388 -19.86 -12.34 -8.91
N LEU A 389 -19.22 -13.49 -8.71
CA LEU A 389 -19.87 -14.79 -8.60
C LEU A 389 -20.77 -14.86 -7.37
N ILE A 390 -20.28 -14.44 -6.20
CA ILE A 390 -21.05 -14.42 -4.95
C ILE A 390 -22.32 -13.57 -5.13
N GLY A 391 -22.19 -12.33 -5.60
CA GLY A 391 -23.31 -11.41 -5.77
C GLY A 391 -24.32 -11.88 -6.83
N ALA A 392 -23.85 -12.50 -7.92
CA ALA A 392 -24.73 -13.08 -8.93
C ALA A 392 -25.58 -14.24 -8.36
N TRP A 393 -24.96 -15.13 -7.58
CA TRP A 393 -25.69 -16.23 -6.94
C TRP A 393 -26.60 -15.76 -5.81
N LEU A 394 -26.22 -14.74 -5.04
CA LEU A 394 -27.12 -14.09 -4.09
C LEU A 394 -28.38 -13.57 -4.80
N CYS A 395 -28.21 -12.85 -5.91
CA CYS A 395 -29.34 -12.32 -6.68
C CYS A 395 -30.27 -13.43 -7.19
N ARG A 396 -29.72 -14.59 -7.58
CA ARG A 396 -30.51 -15.77 -7.99
C ARG A 396 -31.23 -16.38 -6.79
N ALA A 397 -30.56 -16.58 -5.67
CA ALA A 397 -31.14 -17.15 -4.46
C ALA A 397 -32.28 -16.30 -3.88
N VAL A 398 -32.16 -14.98 -3.93
CA VAL A 398 -33.23 -14.05 -3.49
C VAL A 398 -34.47 -14.15 -4.39
N LYS A 399 -34.29 -14.36 -5.70
CA LYS A 399 -35.42 -14.55 -6.64
C LYS A 399 -36.03 -15.95 -6.54
N GLU A 400 -35.19 -16.95 -6.39
CA GLU A 400 -35.52 -18.36 -6.45
C GLU A 400 -34.85 -19.08 -5.28
N PRO A 401 -35.54 -19.26 -4.14
CA PRO A 401 -34.96 -19.80 -2.91
C PRO A 401 -34.29 -21.19 -3.04
N LYS A 402 -34.64 -21.96 -4.08
CA LYS A 402 -33.97 -23.24 -4.42
C LYS A 402 -32.46 -23.09 -4.67
N HIS A 403 -31.99 -21.89 -5.01
CA HIS A 403 -30.57 -21.59 -5.23
C HIS A 403 -29.83 -21.12 -3.98
N LEU A 404 -30.46 -21.14 -2.79
CA LEU A 404 -29.80 -20.75 -1.55
C LEU A 404 -28.60 -21.64 -1.21
N GLN A 405 -28.73 -22.95 -1.45
CA GLN A 405 -27.62 -23.90 -1.28
C GLN A 405 -26.48 -23.61 -2.28
N ASP A 406 -26.80 -23.33 -3.54
CA ASP A 406 -25.80 -22.99 -4.56
C ASP A 406 -25.05 -21.71 -4.18
N PHE A 407 -25.75 -20.70 -3.68
CA PHE A 407 -25.15 -19.47 -3.16
C PHE A 407 -24.20 -19.76 -1.99
N ALA A 408 -24.63 -20.53 -1.00
CA ALA A 408 -23.78 -20.88 0.15
C ALA A 408 -22.51 -21.63 -0.29
N LEU A 409 -22.63 -22.59 -1.22
CA LEU A 409 -21.49 -23.32 -1.76
C LEU A 409 -20.54 -22.43 -2.55
N VAL A 410 -21.05 -21.49 -3.35
CA VAL A 410 -20.22 -20.52 -4.08
C VAL A 410 -19.51 -19.57 -3.11
N PHE A 411 -20.22 -19.07 -2.10
CA PHE A 411 -19.64 -18.18 -1.08
C PHE A 411 -18.51 -18.88 -0.32
N ILE A 412 -18.76 -20.06 0.25
CA ILE A 412 -17.76 -20.84 0.98
C ILE A 412 -16.59 -21.23 0.06
N GLY A 413 -16.90 -21.68 -1.16
CA GLY A 413 -15.88 -22.09 -2.12
C GLY A 413 -14.94 -20.95 -2.53
N LEU A 414 -15.46 -19.72 -2.65
CA LEU A 414 -14.64 -18.55 -2.98
C LEU A 414 -13.90 -17.98 -1.78
N VAL A 415 -14.45 -18.07 -0.56
CA VAL A 415 -13.71 -17.81 0.68
C VAL A 415 -12.50 -18.73 0.78
N ILE A 416 -12.69 -20.04 0.56
CA ILE A 416 -11.60 -21.02 0.55
C ILE A 416 -10.62 -20.73 -0.58
N GLY A 417 -11.11 -20.50 -1.81
CA GLY A 417 -10.26 -20.21 -2.97
C GLY A 417 -9.38 -18.97 -2.77
N HIS A 418 -9.94 -17.91 -2.17
CA HIS A 418 -9.22 -16.70 -1.82
C HIS A 418 -8.16 -16.98 -0.74
N GLY A 419 -8.56 -17.55 0.40
CA GLY A 419 -7.59 -17.82 1.47
C GLY A 419 -6.49 -18.82 1.07
N VAL A 420 -6.79 -19.79 0.21
CA VAL A 420 -5.77 -20.70 -0.35
C VAL A 420 -4.83 -19.96 -1.30
N TYR A 421 -5.35 -19.01 -2.10
CA TYR A 421 -4.52 -18.16 -2.95
C TYR A 421 -3.51 -17.36 -2.12
N ASP A 422 -3.96 -16.71 -1.05
CA ASP A 422 -3.08 -15.93 -0.16
C ASP A 422 -2.09 -16.83 0.58
N ALA A 423 -2.56 -17.97 1.11
CA ALA A 423 -1.69 -18.91 1.79
C ALA A 423 -0.56 -19.42 0.90
N LEU A 424 -0.84 -19.73 -0.37
CA LEU A 424 0.17 -20.19 -1.33
C LEU A 424 1.23 -19.13 -1.66
N ILE A 425 0.95 -17.85 -1.42
CA ILE A 425 1.87 -16.75 -1.73
C ILE A 425 2.61 -16.27 -0.48
N ILE A 426 1.99 -16.36 0.70
CA ILE A 426 2.53 -15.73 1.92
C ILE A 426 3.07 -16.75 2.93
N VAL A 427 2.47 -17.96 3.03
CA VAL A 427 2.93 -18.96 4.01
C VAL A 427 4.31 -19.50 3.57
N PRO A 428 5.38 -19.35 4.39
CA PRO A 428 6.73 -19.74 4.00
C PRO A 428 6.86 -21.21 3.57
N GLU A 429 6.15 -22.12 4.24
CA GLU A 429 6.18 -23.55 3.91
C GLU A 429 5.51 -23.90 2.57
N LEU A 430 4.79 -22.95 1.95
CA LEU A 430 4.16 -23.09 0.65
C LEU A 430 4.90 -22.33 -0.48
N GLU A 431 6.04 -21.69 -0.20
CA GLU A 431 6.76 -20.86 -1.16
C GLU A 431 7.08 -21.62 -2.47
N GLU A 432 7.56 -22.87 -2.35
CA GLU A 432 7.85 -23.76 -3.50
C GLU A 432 6.59 -24.10 -4.34
N TRP A 433 5.41 -23.93 -3.75
CA TRP A 433 4.11 -24.22 -4.36
C TRP A 433 3.36 -22.97 -4.81
N SER A 434 3.96 -21.78 -4.71
CA SER A 434 3.35 -20.50 -5.09
C SER A 434 2.80 -20.46 -6.53
N ALA A 435 3.36 -21.26 -7.44
CA ALA A 435 2.83 -21.43 -8.80
C ALA A 435 1.38 -21.99 -8.83
N LEU A 436 0.96 -22.76 -7.81
CA LEU A 436 -0.40 -23.25 -7.67
C LEU A 436 -1.41 -22.11 -7.46
N ALA A 437 -0.99 -20.96 -6.91
CA ALA A 437 -1.87 -19.80 -6.77
C ALA A 437 -2.37 -19.33 -8.15
N GLY A 438 -1.51 -19.40 -9.18
CA GLY A 438 -1.90 -19.14 -10.57
C GLY A 438 -2.95 -20.13 -11.10
N ILE A 439 -2.90 -21.40 -10.69
CA ILE A 439 -3.90 -22.41 -11.06
C ILE A 439 -5.24 -22.14 -10.38
N VAL A 440 -5.24 -21.83 -9.07
CA VAL A 440 -6.44 -21.44 -8.32
C VAL A 440 -7.09 -20.23 -8.98
N TYR A 441 -6.29 -19.21 -9.28
CA TYR A 441 -6.74 -18.02 -10.00
C TYR A 441 -7.35 -18.36 -11.36
N VAL A 442 -6.67 -19.16 -12.20
CA VAL A 442 -7.21 -19.54 -13.52
C VAL A 442 -8.51 -20.34 -13.40
N ALA A 443 -8.62 -21.24 -12.42
CA ALA A 443 -9.84 -22.02 -12.20
C ALA A 443 -11.03 -21.11 -11.87
N VAL A 444 -10.86 -20.20 -10.90
CA VAL A 444 -11.87 -19.20 -10.52
C VAL A 444 -12.18 -18.27 -11.69
N ALA A 445 -11.12 -17.85 -12.39
CA ALA A 445 -11.03 -17.35 -13.76
C ALA A 445 -12.14 -17.86 -14.70
N LEU A 446 -12.02 -19.15 -15.00
CA LEU A 446 -12.85 -19.86 -15.94
C LEU A 446 -14.29 -20.00 -15.45
N LEU A 447 -14.53 -20.08 -14.14
CA LEU A 447 -15.88 -20.10 -13.58
C LEU A 447 -16.64 -18.80 -13.89
N TYR A 448 -15.97 -17.65 -13.78
CA TYR A 448 -16.55 -16.36 -14.14
C TYR A 448 -16.95 -16.30 -15.62
N PHE A 449 -16.02 -16.62 -16.51
CA PHE A 449 -16.28 -16.61 -17.95
C PHE A 449 -17.37 -17.63 -18.33
N ALA A 450 -17.43 -18.78 -17.67
CA ALA A 450 -18.49 -19.75 -17.85
C ALA A 450 -19.87 -19.20 -17.44
N GLN A 451 -19.97 -18.40 -16.36
CA GLN A 451 -21.22 -17.72 -16.00
C GLN A 451 -21.57 -16.59 -16.98
N LEU A 452 -20.57 -15.82 -17.41
CA LEU A 452 -20.77 -14.75 -18.39
C LEU A 452 -21.24 -15.31 -19.75
N ALA A 453 -20.70 -16.45 -20.18
CA ALA A 453 -21.07 -17.13 -21.43
C ALA A 453 -22.51 -17.67 -21.44
N LYS A 454 -23.09 -17.94 -20.26
CA LYS A 454 -24.52 -18.32 -20.13
C LYS A 454 -25.45 -17.12 -20.32
N CYS A 455 -24.94 -15.89 -20.30
CA CYS A 455 -25.73 -14.70 -20.53
C CYS A 455 -25.99 -14.50 -22.03
N PRO A 456 -27.13 -13.89 -22.42
CA PRO A 456 -27.41 -13.58 -23.83
C PRO A 456 -26.26 -12.79 -24.47
N PRO A 457 -25.88 -13.06 -25.73
CA PRO A 457 -24.74 -12.39 -26.35
C PRO A 457 -24.90 -10.86 -26.31
N ALA A 458 -23.81 -10.16 -25.98
CA ALA A 458 -23.80 -8.70 -26.09
C ALA A 458 -23.98 -8.30 -27.56
N ALA A 459 -24.59 -7.15 -27.81
CA ALA A 459 -24.72 -6.72 -29.21
C ALA A 459 -23.35 -6.33 -29.78
N PRO A 460 -23.19 -6.37 -31.12
CA PRO A 460 -21.93 -6.05 -31.78
C PRO A 460 -21.43 -4.66 -31.40
N ARG A 461 -20.13 -4.57 -31.11
CA ARG A 461 -19.43 -3.31 -30.83
C ARG A 461 -18.41 -2.98 -31.91
N ARG A 462 -18.09 -1.68 -32.02
CA ARG A 462 -17.02 -1.20 -32.90
C ARG A 462 -15.62 -1.52 -32.36
N VAL A 463 -15.47 -1.45 -31.04
CA VAL A 463 -14.22 -1.75 -30.34
C VAL A 463 -14.44 -3.04 -29.54
N PRO A 464 -13.65 -4.09 -29.80
CA PRO A 464 -13.71 -5.33 -29.04
C PRO A 464 -13.23 -5.11 -27.60
N VAL A 465 -13.82 -5.83 -26.64
CA VAL A 465 -13.35 -5.91 -25.26
C VAL A 465 -11.88 -6.31 -25.18
N THR A 466 -11.41 -7.21 -26.05
CA THR A 466 -9.98 -7.58 -26.10
C THR A 466 -9.09 -6.38 -26.38
N ALA A 467 -9.51 -5.45 -27.26
CA ALA A 467 -8.73 -4.24 -27.52
C ALA A 467 -8.74 -3.30 -26.30
N VAL A 468 -9.90 -3.12 -25.66
CA VAL A 468 -10.01 -2.30 -24.43
C VAL A 468 -9.09 -2.84 -23.33
N PHE A 469 -9.09 -4.16 -23.12
CA PHE A 469 -8.23 -4.83 -22.15
C PHE A 469 -6.75 -4.63 -22.48
N VAL A 470 -6.33 -4.88 -23.73
CA VAL A 470 -4.93 -4.71 -24.16
C VAL A 470 -4.47 -3.27 -24.01
N TYR A 471 -5.31 -2.28 -24.34
CA TYR A 471 -4.97 -0.88 -24.11
C TYR A 471 -4.88 -0.53 -22.63
N GLY A 472 -5.80 -1.03 -21.80
CA GLY A 472 -5.76 -0.81 -20.36
C GLY A 472 -4.47 -1.37 -19.76
N LEU A 473 -4.14 -2.62 -20.08
CA LEU A 473 -2.89 -3.24 -19.65
C LEU A 473 -1.66 -2.43 -20.11
N THR A 474 -1.62 -2.03 -21.38
CA THR A 474 -0.49 -1.24 -21.91
C THR A 474 -0.37 0.11 -21.20
N ALA A 475 -1.50 0.81 -20.99
CA ALA A 475 -1.52 2.08 -20.28
C ALA A 475 -1.04 1.92 -18.83
N MET A 476 -1.45 0.84 -18.14
CA MET A 476 -1.00 0.54 -16.79
C MET A 476 0.52 0.31 -16.73
N LEU A 477 1.05 -0.53 -17.62
CA LEU A 477 2.49 -0.84 -17.69
C LEU A 477 3.35 0.37 -18.05
N VAL A 478 2.88 1.21 -18.98
CA VAL A 478 3.58 2.44 -19.34
C VAL A 478 3.59 3.43 -18.18
N THR A 479 2.44 3.63 -17.52
CA THR A 479 2.34 4.57 -16.40
C THR A 479 3.17 4.11 -15.20
N SER A 480 3.18 2.80 -14.91
CA SER A 480 4.02 2.25 -13.86
C SER A 480 5.51 2.37 -14.17
N LEU A 481 5.90 2.20 -15.44
CA LEU A 481 7.29 2.41 -15.87
C LEU A 481 7.72 3.87 -15.73
N VAL A 482 6.86 4.82 -16.10
CA VAL A 482 7.15 6.24 -15.93
C VAL A 482 7.28 6.60 -14.45
N ALA A 483 6.38 6.10 -13.60
CA ALA A 483 6.44 6.32 -12.15
C ALA A 483 7.72 5.71 -11.53
N ALA A 484 8.01 4.44 -11.81
CA ALA A 484 9.22 3.80 -11.31
C ALA A 484 10.49 4.48 -11.84
N ALA A 485 10.50 4.91 -13.11
CA ALA A 485 11.66 5.59 -13.69
C ALA A 485 11.88 6.98 -13.07
N TRP A 486 10.83 7.64 -12.58
CA TRP A 486 10.93 8.87 -11.81
C TRP A 486 11.65 8.62 -10.47
N ASP A 487 11.33 7.53 -9.77
CA ASP A 487 11.87 7.25 -8.43
C ASP A 487 13.28 6.67 -8.44
N VAL A 488 13.52 5.65 -9.28
CA VAL A 488 14.78 4.86 -9.24
C VAL A 488 15.61 4.98 -10.51
N GLY A 489 15.18 5.81 -11.47
CA GLY A 489 15.80 5.95 -12.77
C GLY A 489 15.39 4.85 -13.77
N PHE A 490 15.71 5.06 -15.04
CA PHE A 490 15.17 4.27 -16.14
C PHE A 490 15.58 2.79 -16.13
N LEU A 491 16.88 2.49 -15.99
CA LEU A 491 17.37 1.10 -16.05
C LEU A 491 16.90 0.26 -14.85
N PRO A 492 16.96 0.74 -13.59
CA PRO A 492 16.39 0.02 -12.46
C PRO A 492 14.89 -0.20 -12.61
N ALA A 493 14.12 0.82 -13.03
CA ALA A 493 12.69 0.67 -13.28
C ALA A 493 12.37 -0.43 -14.31
N LEU A 494 13.14 -0.51 -15.39
CA LEU A 494 12.97 -1.56 -16.40
C LEU A 494 13.26 -2.96 -15.82
N ARG A 495 14.32 -3.10 -15.00
CA ARG A 495 14.66 -4.37 -14.34
C ARG A 495 13.57 -4.84 -13.38
N THR A 496 12.88 -3.89 -12.74
CA THR A 496 11.77 -4.19 -11.82
C THR A 496 10.51 -4.64 -12.58
N ILE A 497 10.15 -3.97 -13.68
CA ILE A 497 8.86 -4.21 -14.36
C ILE A 497 8.89 -5.40 -15.31
N VAL A 498 10.01 -5.62 -16.03
CA VAL A 498 10.08 -6.67 -17.07
C VAL A 498 9.77 -8.07 -16.53
N PRO A 499 10.33 -8.52 -15.39
CA PRO A 499 9.99 -9.83 -14.82
C PRO A 499 8.49 -9.97 -14.53
N GLY A 500 7.87 -8.93 -13.94
CA GLY A 500 6.43 -8.93 -13.66
C GLY A 500 5.58 -9.07 -14.93
N VAL A 501 5.96 -8.41 -16.03
CA VAL A 501 5.28 -8.55 -17.33
C VAL A 501 5.43 -9.96 -17.90
N LEU A 502 6.63 -10.53 -17.82
CA LEU A 502 6.90 -11.89 -18.32
C LEU A 502 6.12 -12.94 -17.53
N SER A 503 6.10 -12.84 -16.21
CA SER A 503 5.32 -13.71 -15.33
C SER A 503 3.82 -13.62 -15.60
N ALA A 504 3.35 -12.46 -16.07
CA ALA A 504 1.94 -12.25 -16.36
C ALA A 504 1.50 -12.70 -17.77
N ALA A 505 2.42 -13.16 -18.63
CA ALA A 505 2.13 -13.58 -20.00
C ALA A 505 1.06 -14.69 -20.08
N LEU A 506 1.08 -15.64 -19.13
CA LEU A 506 0.08 -16.71 -19.05
C LEU A 506 -1.33 -16.14 -18.83
N PHE A 507 -1.48 -15.17 -17.93
CA PHE A 507 -2.77 -14.56 -17.64
C PHE A 507 -3.27 -13.74 -18.82
N ILE A 508 -2.39 -12.98 -19.48
CA ILE A 508 -2.71 -12.26 -20.72
C ILE A 508 -3.27 -13.23 -21.77
N PHE A 509 -2.62 -14.39 -21.95
CA PHE A 509 -3.10 -15.42 -22.86
C PHE A 509 -4.49 -15.94 -22.47
N VAL A 510 -4.73 -16.23 -21.19
CA VAL A 510 -6.05 -16.67 -20.69
C VAL A 510 -7.13 -15.62 -21.00
N PHE A 511 -6.88 -14.34 -20.73
CA PHE A 511 -7.84 -13.27 -21.04
C PHE A 511 -8.14 -13.16 -22.53
N ILE A 512 -7.10 -13.10 -23.37
CA ILE A 512 -7.28 -13.00 -24.83
C ILE A 512 -8.07 -14.19 -25.36
N ARG A 513 -7.79 -15.40 -24.85
CA ARG A 513 -8.50 -16.62 -25.23
C ARG A 513 -9.97 -16.58 -24.80
N GLU A 514 -10.27 -16.24 -23.55
CA GLU A 514 -11.64 -16.33 -23.02
C GLU A 514 -12.56 -15.16 -23.39
N LEU A 515 -11.99 -14.00 -23.74
CA LEU A 515 -12.79 -12.89 -24.31
C LEU A 515 -13.36 -13.24 -25.71
N ARG A 516 -12.80 -14.23 -26.41
CA ARG A 516 -13.35 -14.89 -27.63
C ARG A 516 -13.86 -13.96 -28.74
N GLU A 517 -13.34 -12.75 -28.84
CA GLU A 517 -13.70 -11.84 -29.92
C GLU A 517 -12.75 -12.01 -31.11
N PRO A 518 -13.26 -12.33 -32.32
CA PRO A 518 -12.43 -12.37 -33.51
C PRO A 518 -11.97 -10.94 -33.82
N LEU A 519 -10.71 -10.63 -33.52
CA LEU A 519 -10.04 -9.51 -34.17
C LEU A 519 -10.02 -9.82 -35.67
N SER A 520 -10.72 -9.01 -36.48
CA SER A 520 -10.74 -9.21 -37.93
C SER A 520 -9.30 -9.23 -38.47
N PRO A 521 -8.95 -10.18 -39.37
CA PRO A 521 -7.63 -10.27 -39.97
C PRO A 521 -7.08 -8.92 -40.42
#